data_AF-A0A7C5ER29-F1
#
_entry.id   AF-A0A7C5ER29-F1
#
_cell.length_a   1.000
_cell.length_b   1.000
_cell.length_c   1.000
_cell.angle_alpha   90.00
_cell.angle_beta   90.00
_cell.angle_gamma   90.00
#
_symmetry.space_group_name_H-M   'P 1'
#
loop_
_entity.id
_entity.type
_entity.pdbx_description
1 polymer ?
#
loop_
_entity_poly.entity_id
_entity_poly.type
_entity_poly.pdbx_seq_one_letter_code
_entity_poly.pdbx_strand_id
1 'polypeptide(L)'
;MTLNRSRIALVLILLLGSATLSAQISVGCLGDDGFNLGCCSTPQPNLPNFPAFTESGVYGCFLDCNLEAQFNETVALGAPLFVACDLAAIPVTVTGGTVSDPSFSGTLLGKYERTWMEILSTGAMRQVWRFLVNGDLTYNLSPIAPGAPCPVPPCAVPPVNLPVHFTGHIDYARDCGPVVVGTSPWHIALNLNHVTGCLNHASFSARPLVGPPAHNNRTYSLVAPSNFVFGPSSVPSGSPLVGESVRSAALNLTTSPAYQCFGEAHVAIFGTVQDNSQTCYGCGPVIGVGAPIWHNQEIHGGVSCGPLTVLLPFDTTPIPGVFPTGMVSMEIGSYVGINPDAFPTGRSISLNYGVMHYVDNCLPNDFPFFVFTGVGHTGGSPAILFGPNPSAAPVSKFVDLQSMELPSSSGLFGPGIGALFLPRKVWSLNPQ
;
A
#
# COMPACT_ATOMS: atom_id res chain seq x y z
N MET A 1 58.01 35.76 32.65
CA MET A 1 56.96 35.53 31.64
C MET A 1 55.87 34.67 32.25
N THR A 2 54.85 35.30 32.81
CA THR A 2 53.73 34.65 33.50
C THR A 2 52.53 34.66 32.56
N LEU A 3 52.25 33.51 31.92
CA LEU A 3 51.06 33.35 31.09
C LEU A 3 49.80 33.35 31.96
N ASN A 4 48.89 34.25 31.61
CA ASN A 4 47.70 34.62 32.33
C ASN A 4 46.61 33.53 32.19
N ARG A 5 46.53 32.62 33.17
CA ARG A 5 45.64 31.45 33.18
C ARG A 5 44.14 31.79 33.11
N SER A 6 43.75 33.04 33.35
CA SER A 6 42.34 33.45 33.42
C SER A 6 41.66 33.71 32.07
N ARG A 7 42.38 33.65 30.93
CA ARG A 7 41.77 33.84 29.59
C ARG A 7 41.49 32.55 28.83
N ILE A 8 42.01 31.41 29.29
CA ILE A 8 41.79 30.10 28.64
C ILE A 8 40.46 29.47 29.08
N ALA A 9 40.02 29.75 30.32
CA ALA A 9 38.75 29.22 30.83
C ALA A 9 37.49 29.85 30.16
N LEU A 10 37.57 31.11 29.72
CA LEU A 10 36.42 31.80 29.11
C LEU A 10 36.21 31.42 27.63
N VAL A 11 37.25 30.95 26.94
CA VAL A 11 37.15 30.50 25.54
C VAL A 11 36.65 29.05 25.45
N LEU A 12 36.95 28.20 26.45
CA LEU A 12 36.40 26.84 26.49
C LEU A 12 34.91 26.80 26.83
N ILE A 13 34.40 27.74 27.64
CA ILE A 13 32.97 27.80 27.99
C ILE A 13 32.10 28.34 26.83
N LEU A 14 32.66 29.16 25.91
CA LEU A 14 31.94 29.56 24.68
C LEU A 14 31.96 28.49 23.58
N LEU A 15 32.98 27.62 23.54
CA LEU A 15 33.06 26.52 22.57
C LEU A 15 32.25 25.27 22.99
N LEU A 16 31.93 25.13 24.27
CA LEU A 16 31.01 24.09 24.78
C LEU A 16 29.54 24.53 24.81
N GLY A 17 29.24 25.80 24.53
CA GLY A 17 27.88 26.36 24.51
C GLY A 17 27.21 26.42 23.13
N SER A 18 27.87 25.95 22.07
CA SER A 18 27.43 26.19 20.68
C SER A 18 27.10 24.91 19.89
N ALA A 19 27.04 23.74 20.53
CA ALA A 19 26.96 22.45 19.84
C ALA A 19 25.64 21.67 20.04
N THR A 20 24.58 22.25 20.60
CA THR A 20 23.32 21.50 20.85
C THR A 20 22.03 22.20 20.40
N LEU A 21 22.11 23.27 19.60
CA LEU A 21 20.93 23.91 18.99
C LEU A 21 20.91 23.74 17.46
N SER A 22 20.93 22.48 17.03
CA SER A 22 20.38 22.09 15.73
C SER A 22 19.53 20.83 15.88
N ALA A 23 18.78 20.72 16.98
CA ALA A 23 17.49 20.06 16.90
C ALA A 23 16.58 21.07 16.18
N GLN A 24 16.53 20.97 14.85
CA GLN A 24 15.45 21.60 14.11
C GLN A 24 14.16 21.12 14.75
N ILE A 25 13.51 22.03 15.47
CA ILE A 25 12.10 21.93 15.77
C ILE A 25 11.44 21.93 14.40
N SER A 26 11.23 20.74 13.82
CA SER A 26 10.39 20.61 12.65
C SER A 26 8.99 20.96 13.14
N VAL A 27 8.57 22.18 12.82
CA VAL A 27 7.23 22.66 13.15
C VAL A 27 6.24 21.78 12.36
N GLY A 28 5.60 20.84 13.07
CA GLY A 28 4.45 20.07 12.61
C GLY A 28 4.72 18.75 11.85
N CYS A 29 5.58 18.75 10.82
CA CYS A 29 5.86 17.57 9.99
C CYS A 29 7.22 16.93 10.34
N LEU A 30 7.39 15.64 10.03
CA LEU A 30 8.63 14.90 10.32
C LEU A 30 9.71 15.04 9.23
N GLY A 31 9.38 15.72 8.12
CA GLY A 31 10.30 15.92 7.01
C GLY A 31 10.40 14.68 6.12
N ASP A 32 11.54 14.54 5.44
CA ASP A 32 11.89 13.40 4.60
C ASP A 32 11.93 12.11 5.45
N ASP A 33 11.43 11.01 4.89
CA ASP A 33 11.33 9.71 5.56
C ASP A 33 12.65 8.93 5.60
N GLY A 34 13.73 9.49 5.06
CA GLY A 34 15.06 8.90 5.05
C GLY A 34 15.28 7.83 3.98
N PHE A 35 14.33 7.69 3.04
CA PHE A 35 14.45 6.77 1.90
C PHE A 35 14.97 7.47 0.63
N ASN A 36 14.92 8.79 0.58
CA ASN A 36 15.41 9.61 -0.52
C ASN A 36 16.94 9.82 -0.44
N LEU A 37 17.72 8.74 -0.51
CA LEU A 37 19.19 8.79 -0.49
C LEU A 37 19.83 8.68 -1.88
N GLY A 38 19.00 8.68 -2.93
CA GLY A 38 19.42 8.33 -4.28
C GLY A 38 19.68 6.83 -4.43
N CYS A 39 20.25 6.47 -5.56
CA CYS A 39 20.19 5.09 -6.03
C CYS A 39 21.13 4.15 -5.30
N CYS A 40 20.59 2.97 -4.97
CA CYS A 40 21.32 1.84 -4.41
C CYS A 40 22.12 2.17 -3.14
N SER A 41 21.61 3.13 -2.36
CA SER A 41 22.11 3.49 -1.05
C SER A 41 21.19 2.90 0.03
N THR A 42 21.78 2.30 1.07
CA THR A 42 21.02 1.74 2.18
C THR A 42 20.32 2.88 2.94
N PRO A 43 18.97 2.91 2.99
CA PRO A 43 18.24 3.98 3.66
C PRO A 43 18.46 3.94 5.17
N GLN A 44 18.28 5.11 5.80
CA GLN A 44 18.20 5.27 7.26
C GLN A 44 16.79 5.80 7.55
N PRO A 45 15.80 4.90 7.70
CA PRO A 45 14.40 5.29 7.84
C PRO A 45 14.20 6.24 9.03
N ASN A 46 13.59 7.38 8.79
CA ASN A 46 13.18 8.35 9.79
C ASN A 46 11.65 8.35 9.89
N LEU A 47 11.08 7.22 10.30
CA LEU A 47 9.65 7.03 10.41
C LEU A 47 9.15 7.39 11.81
N PRO A 48 7.93 7.97 11.94
CA PRO A 48 7.32 8.17 13.24
C PRO A 48 7.03 6.86 13.97
N ASN A 49 6.82 6.98 15.28
CA ASN A 49 6.04 6.00 16.02
C ASN A 49 4.57 6.11 15.62
N PHE A 50 4.13 5.21 14.75
CA PHE A 50 2.73 5.10 14.36
C PHE A 50 1.88 4.57 15.53
N PRO A 51 0.77 5.22 15.89
CA PRO A 51 -0.07 4.78 16.99
C PRO A 51 -0.95 3.58 16.61
N ALA A 52 -1.47 2.88 17.62
CA ALA A 52 -2.62 2.00 17.43
C ALA A 52 -3.88 2.83 17.13
N PHE A 53 -4.84 2.23 16.44
CA PHE A 53 -6.08 2.86 16.05
C PHE A 53 -7.30 2.00 16.30
N THR A 54 -8.43 2.66 16.54
CA THR A 54 -9.75 2.06 16.43
C THR A 54 -10.62 3.03 15.66
N GLU A 55 -11.19 2.56 14.57
CA GLU A 55 -11.95 3.37 13.62
C GLU A 55 -13.18 2.59 13.14
N SER A 56 -14.23 3.32 12.83
CA SER A 56 -15.40 2.80 12.13
C SER A 56 -15.00 2.31 10.74
N GLY A 57 -15.58 1.21 10.26
CA GLY A 57 -15.29 0.68 8.93
C GLY A 57 -16.54 0.16 8.25
N VAL A 58 -16.36 -0.22 6.99
CA VAL A 58 -17.39 -0.85 6.18
C VAL A 58 -16.79 -2.08 5.50
N TYR A 59 -17.46 -3.21 5.62
CA TYR A 59 -17.17 -4.43 4.88
C TYR A 59 -18.18 -4.60 3.75
N GLY A 60 -17.70 -4.83 2.53
CA GLY A 60 -18.51 -5.07 1.34
C GLY A 60 -18.19 -6.43 0.75
N CYS A 61 -19.24 -7.15 0.34
CA CYS A 61 -19.12 -8.34 -0.47
C CYS A 61 -19.71 -8.05 -1.85
N PHE A 62 -18.98 -8.44 -2.89
CA PHE A 62 -19.36 -8.24 -4.28
C PHE A 62 -19.60 -9.59 -4.94
N LEU A 63 -20.62 -9.69 -5.79
CA LEU A 63 -20.89 -10.85 -6.65
C LEU A 63 -21.06 -10.36 -8.08
N ASP A 64 -20.33 -10.97 -9.03
CA ASP A 64 -20.40 -10.63 -10.45
C ASP A 64 -20.31 -9.11 -10.68
N CYS A 65 -19.33 -8.48 -10.04
CA CYS A 65 -19.12 -7.04 -10.09
C CYS A 65 -20.37 -6.26 -9.66
N ASN A 66 -21.06 -6.68 -8.61
CA ASN A 66 -22.12 -5.89 -7.98
C ASN A 66 -21.98 -6.00 -6.47
N LEU A 67 -22.21 -4.92 -5.75
CA LEU A 67 -22.30 -4.97 -4.29
C LEU A 67 -23.50 -5.86 -3.89
N GLU A 68 -23.22 -7.03 -3.32
CA GLU A 68 -24.22 -8.01 -2.87
C GLU A 68 -24.70 -7.66 -1.45
N ALA A 69 -23.77 -7.31 -0.57
CA ALA A 69 -24.04 -6.93 0.81
C ALA A 69 -22.99 -5.96 1.37
N GLN A 70 -23.38 -5.21 2.39
CA GLN A 70 -22.54 -4.29 3.13
C GLN A 70 -22.82 -4.38 4.63
N PHE A 71 -21.78 -4.30 5.44
CA PHE A 71 -21.82 -4.39 6.90
C PHE A 71 -21.01 -3.24 7.51
N ASN A 72 -21.46 -2.73 8.65
CA ASN A 72 -20.72 -1.74 9.42
C ASN A 72 -19.84 -2.45 10.45
N GLU A 73 -18.59 -2.05 10.51
CA GLU A 73 -17.56 -2.72 11.28
C GLU A 73 -16.86 -1.76 12.23
N THR A 74 -16.27 -2.31 13.29
CA THR A 74 -15.22 -1.62 14.05
C THR A 74 -13.89 -2.26 13.72
N VAL A 75 -12.94 -1.46 13.23
CA VAL A 75 -11.61 -1.90 12.88
C VAL A 75 -10.61 -1.40 13.90
N ALA A 76 -9.90 -2.32 14.54
CA ALA A 76 -8.80 -2.03 15.44
C ALA A 76 -7.46 -2.46 14.80
N LEU A 77 -6.54 -1.50 14.70
CA LEU A 77 -5.15 -1.72 14.27
C LEU A 77 -4.22 -1.57 15.47
N GLY A 78 -3.34 -2.55 15.66
CA GLY A 78 -2.22 -2.42 16.58
C GLY A 78 -1.18 -1.43 16.03
N ALA A 79 -0.35 -0.89 16.91
CA ALA A 79 0.79 -0.08 16.49
C ALA A 79 1.75 -0.95 15.64
N PRO A 80 2.22 -0.48 14.47
CA PRO A 80 3.21 -1.17 13.67
C PRO A 80 4.46 -1.56 14.46
N LEU A 81 4.77 -2.85 14.51
CA LEU A 81 6.02 -3.39 15.05
C LEU A 81 6.99 -3.63 13.90
N PHE A 82 7.97 -2.74 13.74
CA PHE A 82 9.01 -2.90 12.73
C PHE A 82 9.83 -4.17 12.98
N VAL A 83 9.76 -5.10 12.03
CA VAL A 83 10.52 -6.35 12.03
C VAL A 83 11.78 -6.24 11.17
N ALA A 84 11.80 -5.29 10.24
CA ALA A 84 12.96 -4.90 9.45
C ALA A 84 12.86 -3.43 9.05
N CYS A 85 13.82 -2.91 8.27
CA CYS A 85 13.96 -1.48 7.96
C CYS A 85 12.65 -0.78 7.55
N ASP A 86 11.91 -1.40 6.64
CA ASP A 86 10.65 -0.89 6.07
C ASP A 86 9.54 -1.96 6.10
N LEU A 87 9.70 -3.01 6.92
CA LEU A 87 8.70 -4.06 7.14
C LEU A 87 8.19 -4.00 8.57
N ALA A 88 6.87 -4.02 8.73
CA ALA A 88 6.20 -4.00 10.01
C ALA A 88 5.12 -5.08 10.12
N ALA A 89 5.02 -5.69 11.30
CA ALA A 89 3.89 -6.52 11.68
C ALA A 89 2.81 -5.64 12.33
N ILE A 90 1.57 -5.74 11.87
CA ILE A 90 0.45 -4.89 12.28
C ILE A 90 -0.72 -5.80 12.67
N PRO A 91 -0.97 -6.01 13.97
CA PRO A 91 -2.15 -6.74 14.42
C PRO A 91 -3.44 -6.04 13.94
N VAL A 92 -4.41 -6.82 13.48
CA VAL A 92 -5.72 -6.30 13.05
C VAL A 92 -6.84 -7.12 13.68
N THR A 93 -7.88 -6.43 14.14
CA THR A 93 -9.13 -7.04 14.59
C THR A 93 -10.30 -6.27 13.99
N VAL A 94 -11.23 -7.00 13.39
CA VAL A 94 -12.47 -6.49 12.82
C VAL A 94 -13.62 -7.10 13.61
N THR A 95 -14.47 -6.23 14.14
CA THR A 95 -15.61 -6.61 14.96
C THR A 95 -16.90 -6.12 14.31
N GLY A 96 -17.78 -7.09 14.02
CA GLY A 96 -19.13 -6.89 13.51
C GLY A 96 -19.93 -5.91 14.34
N GLY A 97 -20.70 -5.03 13.69
CA GLY A 97 -21.69 -4.17 14.36
C GLY A 97 -22.80 -4.98 15.04
N THR A 98 -23.09 -6.16 14.52
CA THR A 98 -24.01 -7.16 15.07
C THR A 98 -23.39 -8.56 15.12
N VAL A 99 -24.04 -9.50 15.80
CA VAL A 99 -23.55 -10.88 15.95
C VAL A 99 -23.46 -11.63 14.60
N SER A 100 -24.20 -11.16 13.59
CA SER A 100 -24.20 -11.75 12.25
C SER A 100 -23.21 -11.13 11.28
N ASP A 101 -22.58 -10.03 11.67
CA ASP A 101 -21.65 -9.28 10.82
C ASP A 101 -20.26 -9.93 10.85
N PRO A 102 -19.48 -9.82 9.76
CA PRO A 102 -18.16 -10.43 9.68
C PRO A 102 -17.24 -9.97 10.81
N SER A 103 -16.72 -10.93 11.56
CA SER A 103 -15.66 -10.66 12.54
C SER A 103 -14.44 -11.51 12.22
N PHE A 104 -13.27 -10.90 12.15
CA PHE A 104 -12.02 -11.59 11.84
C PHE A 104 -10.81 -10.88 12.43
N SER A 105 -9.72 -11.60 12.62
CA SER A 105 -8.50 -11.04 13.18
C SER A 105 -7.26 -11.74 12.66
N GLY A 106 -6.11 -11.09 12.81
CA GLY A 106 -4.84 -11.65 12.40
C GLY A 106 -3.71 -10.64 12.51
N THR A 107 -2.65 -10.86 11.74
CA THR A 107 -1.54 -9.92 11.60
C THR A 107 -1.33 -9.64 10.12
N LEU A 108 -1.29 -8.36 9.79
CA LEU A 108 -0.87 -7.87 8.49
C LEU A 108 0.64 -7.67 8.51
N LEU A 109 1.30 -8.03 7.43
CA LEU A 109 2.65 -7.58 7.14
C LEU A 109 2.54 -6.35 6.24
N GLY A 110 3.01 -5.23 6.74
CA GLY A 110 3.09 -3.97 6.02
C GLY A 110 4.50 -3.68 5.54
N LYS A 111 4.63 -3.32 4.28
CA LYS A 111 5.83 -2.76 3.68
C LYS A 111 5.61 -1.26 3.49
N TYR A 112 6.43 -0.47 4.18
CA TYR A 112 6.42 0.97 4.00
C TYR A 112 6.76 1.29 2.55
N GLU A 113 5.93 2.12 1.94
CA GLU A 113 5.97 2.42 0.52
C GLU A 113 6.43 3.87 0.33
N ARG A 114 5.64 4.87 0.73
CA ARG A 114 6.09 6.27 0.68
C ARG A 114 5.47 7.16 1.76
N THR A 115 5.98 8.40 1.82
CA THR A 115 5.31 9.53 2.45
C THR A 115 4.97 10.60 1.42
N TRP A 116 3.89 11.35 1.62
CA TRP A 116 3.63 12.58 0.90
C TRP A 116 3.04 13.63 1.83
N MET A 117 3.02 14.85 1.33
CA MET A 117 2.43 16.00 2.00
C MET A 117 1.16 16.41 1.26
N GLU A 118 0.14 16.82 1.99
CA GLU A 118 -1.12 17.37 1.46
C GLU A 118 -1.29 18.80 1.96
N ILE A 119 -1.93 19.63 1.14
CA ILE A 119 -2.32 21.00 1.50
C ILE A 119 -3.83 20.99 1.73
N LEU A 120 -4.25 21.31 2.95
CA LEU A 120 -5.66 21.44 3.31
C LEU A 120 -6.23 22.74 2.74
N SER A 121 -7.56 22.86 2.65
CA SER A 121 -8.24 24.06 2.16
C SER A 121 -7.91 25.33 2.97
N THR A 122 -7.52 25.14 4.24
CA THR A 122 -7.04 26.19 5.15
C THR A 122 -5.60 26.64 4.89
N GLY A 123 -4.86 25.96 4.00
CA GLY A 123 -3.42 26.14 3.79
C GLY A 123 -2.54 25.43 4.82
N ALA A 124 -3.14 24.77 5.83
CA ALA A 124 -2.39 23.88 6.70
C ALA A 124 -1.87 22.65 5.93
N MET A 125 -0.76 22.11 6.38
CA MET A 125 -0.14 20.94 5.74
C MET A 125 -0.58 19.67 6.48
N ARG A 126 -0.63 18.53 5.82
CA ARG A 126 -0.80 17.20 6.42
C ARG A 126 0.24 16.26 5.85
N GLN A 127 0.92 15.49 6.69
CA GLN A 127 1.84 14.45 6.21
C GLN A 127 1.13 13.10 6.25
N VAL A 128 1.33 12.29 5.21
CA VAL A 128 0.73 10.96 5.06
C VAL A 128 1.85 9.93 4.83
N TRP A 129 1.71 8.75 5.40
CA TRP A 129 2.62 7.62 5.26
C TRP A 129 1.83 6.38 4.86
N ARG A 130 2.26 5.69 3.81
CA ARG A 130 1.57 4.51 3.27
C ARG A 130 2.36 3.24 3.52
N PHE A 131 1.64 2.22 3.96
CA PHE A 131 2.07 0.84 3.99
C PHE A 131 1.23 0.05 3.00
N LEU A 132 1.87 -0.68 2.08
CA LEU A 132 1.19 -1.75 1.36
C LEU A 132 1.19 -2.99 2.25
N VAL A 133 0.01 -3.57 2.44
CA VAL A 133 -0.19 -4.64 3.43
C VAL A 133 -0.68 -5.91 2.77
N ASN A 134 -0.29 -7.04 3.36
CA ASN A 134 -0.92 -8.31 3.10
C ASN A 134 -0.97 -9.17 4.37
N GLY A 135 -1.90 -10.11 4.45
CA GLY A 135 -1.96 -11.00 5.61
C GLY A 135 -3.07 -12.04 5.53
N ASP A 136 -2.93 -13.06 6.36
CA ASP A 136 -3.90 -14.13 6.48
C ASP A 136 -4.75 -13.91 7.73
N LEU A 137 -6.04 -13.67 7.53
CA LEU A 137 -6.98 -13.34 8.60
C LEU A 137 -7.90 -14.52 8.89
N THR A 138 -8.14 -14.77 10.17
CA THR A 138 -9.02 -15.86 10.63
C THR A 138 -10.38 -15.31 10.98
N TYR A 139 -11.42 -15.85 10.34
CA TYR A 139 -12.80 -15.48 10.62
C TYR A 139 -13.31 -16.15 11.89
N ASN A 140 -14.03 -15.39 12.70
CA ASN A 140 -14.83 -15.92 13.78
C ASN A 140 -16.20 -16.33 13.22
N LEU A 141 -16.44 -17.64 13.16
CA LEU A 141 -17.65 -18.22 12.54
C LEU A 141 -18.85 -18.32 13.51
N SER A 142 -18.81 -17.63 14.66
CA SER A 142 -19.94 -17.57 15.60
C SER A 142 -21.19 -17.01 14.90
N PRO A 143 -22.40 -17.48 15.24
CA PRO A 143 -23.41 -17.86 14.27
C PRO A 143 -23.78 -16.71 13.32
N ILE A 144 -23.41 -16.89 12.06
CA ILE A 144 -23.85 -16.04 10.96
C ILE A 144 -25.38 -16.16 10.87
N ALA A 145 -26.10 -15.04 10.93
CA ALA A 145 -27.56 -15.08 10.84
C ALA A 145 -28.01 -15.71 9.52
N PRO A 146 -29.02 -16.60 9.54
CA PRO A 146 -29.61 -17.11 8.32
C PRO A 146 -30.09 -15.94 7.44
N GLY A 147 -29.59 -15.88 6.20
CA GLY A 147 -30.02 -14.91 5.20
C GLY A 147 -29.15 -13.66 5.01
N ALA A 148 -28.08 -13.47 5.80
CA ALA A 148 -27.08 -12.45 5.47
C ALA A 148 -26.35 -12.85 4.17
N PRO A 149 -26.38 -12.03 3.11
CA PRO A 149 -25.67 -12.37 1.87
C PRO A 149 -24.16 -12.30 2.11
N CYS A 150 -23.47 -13.41 1.89
CA CYS A 150 -22.00 -13.54 1.85
C CYS A 150 -21.16 -12.78 2.91
N PRO A 151 -21.47 -12.88 4.22
CA PRO A 151 -20.66 -12.23 5.25
C PRO A 151 -19.28 -12.88 5.42
N VAL A 152 -19.09 -14.12 4.96
CA VAL A 152 -17.84 -14.86 5.13
C VAL A 152 -17.43 -15.53 3.80
N PRO A 153 -16.16 -15.42 3.38
CA PRO A 153 -15.65 -16.15 2.23
C PRO A 153 -15.83 -17.67 2.37
N PRO A 154 -16.32 -18.37 1.34
CA PRO A 154 -16.45 -19.83 1.32
C PRO A 154 -15.17 -20.61 1.64
N CYS A 155 -13.99 -20.02 1.45
CA CYS A 155 -12.73 -20.65 1.85
C CYS A 155 -12.53 -20.69 3.37
N ALA A 156 -13.17 -19.79 4.11
CA ALA A 156 -13.07 -19.69 5.57
C ALA A 156 -14.01 -20.64 6.33
N VAL A 157 -15.03 -21.17 5.66
CA VAL A 157 -16.05 -22.02 6.31
C VAL A 157 -15.73 -23.52 6.14
N PRO A 158 -16.26 -24.40 7.03
CA PRO A 158 -16.15 -25.84 6.84
C PRO A 158 -16.74 -26.31 5.50
N PRO A 159 -16.12 -27.30 4.83
CA PRO A 159 -15.00 -28.11 5.30
C PRO A 159 -13.61 -27.53 5.02
N VAL A 160 -13.50 -26.35 4.39
CA VAL A 160 -12.20 -25.81 3.93
C VAL A 160 -11.41 -25.17 5.08
N ASN A 161 -12.06 -24.32 5.87
CA ASN A 161 -11.50 -23.74 7.11
C ASN A 161 -10.09 -23.14 6.96
N LEU A 162 -9.87 -22.38 5.88
CA LEU A 162 -8.60 -21.71 5.61
C LEU A 162 -8.64 -20.26 6.12
N PRO A 163 -7.50 -19.73 6.60
CA PRO A 163 -7.33 -18.29 6.73
C PRO A 163 -7.53 -17.59 5.38
N VAL A 164 -8.13 -16.40 5.43
CA VAL A 164 -8.46 -15.61 4.26
C VAL A 164 -7.34 -14.62 4.00
N HIS A 165 -6.74 -14.70 2.81
CA HIS A 165 -5.67 -13.80 2.42
C HIS A 165 -6.22 -12.44 1.97
N PHE A 166 -5.76 -11.37 2.61
CA PHE A 166 -6.09 -10.00 2.27
C PHE A 166 -4.86 -9.25 1.77
N THR A 167 -5.07 -8.35 0.79
CA THR A 167 -4.08 -7.37 0.33
C THR A 167 -4.68 -5.97 0.27
N GLY A 168 -3.86 -4.93 0.42
CA GLY A 168 -4.31 -3.55 0.28
C GLY A 168 -3.32 -2.56 0.89
N HIS A 169 -3.82 -1.55 1.61
CA HIS A 169 -2.96 -0.51 2.21
C HIS A 169 -3.47 0.00 3.56
N ILE A 170 -2.54 0.64 4.29
CA ILE A 170 -2.81 1.48 5.44
C ILE A 170 -2.13 2.82 5.23
N ASP A 171 -2.90 3.90 5.28
CA ASP A 171 -2.36 5.26 5.32
C ASP A 171 -2.51 5.83 6.73
N TYR A 172 -1.39 6.24 7.32
CA TYR A 172 -1.37 7.07 8.51
C TYR A 172 -1.24 8.52 8.08
N ALA A 173 -2.03 9.42 8.62
CA ALA A 173 -1.91 10.84 8.34
C ALA A 173 -1.88 11.67 9.62
N ARG A 174 -1.20 12.82 9.55
CA ARG A 174 -1.07 13.74 10.67
C ARG A 174 -1.04 15.17 10.18
N ASP A 175 -1.90 16.02 10.75
CA ASP A 175 -1.91 17.44 10.41
C ASP A 175 -0.65 18.12 10.96
N CYS A 176 0.03 18.87 10.11
CA CYS A 176 1.15 19.70 10.46
C CYS A 176 0.66 21.11 10.80
N GLY A 177 0.79 21.51 12.05
CA GLY A 177 0.45 22.85 12.50
C GLY A 177 1.41 23.37 13.56
N PRO A 178 1.33 24.67 13.90
CA PRO A 178 2.06 25.27 15.03
C PRO A 178 1.58 24.76 16.39
N VAL A 179 0.59 23.86 16.41
CA VAL A 179 0.14 23.15 17.61
C VAL A 179 1.31 22.32 18.12
N VAL A 180 1.60 22.45 19.42
CA VAL A 180 2.67 21.78 20.16
C VAL A 180 3.01 20.42 19.53
N VAL A 181 4.23 20.27 19.04
CA VAL A 181 4.75 19.01 18.46
C VAL A 181 4.35 17.86 19.40
N GLY A 182 3.43 17.00 18.95
CA GLY A 182 2.87 15.93 19.79
C GLY A 182 1.34 15.89 19.90
N THR A 183 0.63 17.00 19.71
CA THR A 183 -0.83 17.05 19.99
C THR A 183 -1.73 16.99 18.76
N SER A 184 -1.17 17.07 17.55
CA SER A 184 -1.96 16.92 16.33
C SER A 184 -2.53 15.50 16.24
N PRO A 185 -3.85 15.35 16.02
CA PRO A 185 -4.47 14.05 15.92
C PRO A 185 -3.89 13.27 14.74
N TRP A 186 -3.77 11.97 14.94
CA TRP A 186 -3.53 11.06 13.83
C TRP A 186 -4.85 10.72 13.15
N HIS A 187 -4.79 10.44 11.86
CA HIS A 187 -5.86 9.89 11.05
C HIS A 187 -5.40 8.59 10.40
N ILE A 188 -6.35 7.74 10.04
CA ILE A 188 -6.09 6.46 9.39
C ILE A 188 -7.00 6.29 8.18
N ALA A 189 -6.48 5.64 7.14
CA ALA A 189 -7.27 5.03 6.09
C ALA A 189 -6.79 3.60 5.92
N LEU A 190 -7.73 2.65 5.83
CA LEU A 190 -7.44 1.24 5.63
C LEU A 190 -8.23 0.76 4.43
N ASN A 191 -7.60 -0.04 3.59
CA ASN A 191 -8.28 -0.85 2.61
C ASN A 191 -7.67 -2.25 2.58
N LEU A 192 -8.51 -3.28 2.74
CA LEU A 192 -8.12 -4.69 2.63
C LEU A 192 -9.07 -5.39 1.68
N ASN A 193 -8.54 -6.23 0.79
CA ASN A 193 -9.33 -6.94 -0.20
C ASN A 193 -8.94 -8.41 -0.29
N HIS A 194 -9.96 -9.25 -0.39
CA HIS A 194 -9.88 -10.65 -0.74
C HIS A 194 -10.65 -10.86 -2.06
N VAL A 195 -9.92 -10.89 -3.17
CA VAL A 195 -10.47 -11.00 -4.53
C VAL A 195 -10.86 -12.41 -4.92
N THR A 196 -11.52 -12.51 -6.09
CA THR A 196 -12.04 -13.73 -6.68
C THR A 196 -11.03 -14.89 -6.76
N GLY A 197 -11.57 -16.11 -6.77
CA GLY A 197 -10.79 -17.36 -6.74
C GLY A 197 -9.75 -17.54 -7.84
N CYS A 198 -9.92 -16.96 -9.02
CA CYS A 198 -8.98 -17.08 -10.14
C CYS A 198 -7.79 -16.14 -10.00
N LEU A 199 -7.79 -15.29 -8.98
CA LEU A 199 -6.61 -14.57 -8.53
C LEU A 199 -6.12 -15.23 -7.24
N ASN A 200 -6.91 -15.17 -6.17
CA ASN A 200 -6.45 -15.59 -4.84
C ASN A 200 -6.31 -17.10 -4.64
N HIS A 201 -7.00 -17.90 -5.43
CA HIS A 201 -7.05 -19.36 -5.32
C HIS A 201 -6.72 -20.07 -6.64
N ALA A 202 -6.08 -19.37 -7.57
CA ALA A 202 -5.68 -19.92 -8.86
C ALA A 202 -4.73 -21.12 -8.68
N SER A 203 -4.46 -21.88 -9.75
CA SER A 203 -3.49 -22.99 -9.69
C SER A 203 -2.07 -22.54 -9.33
N PHE A 204 -1.74 -21.26 -9.56
CA PHE A 204 -0.49 -20.62 -9.17
C PHE A 204 -0.57 -19.92 -7.80
N SER A 205 -1.69 -20.01 -7.08
CA SER A 205 -1.82 -19.52 -5.71
C SER A 205 -1.08 -20.44 -4.74
N ALA A 206 -0.67 -19.90 -3.60
CA ALA A 206 -0.18 -20.69 -2.47
C ALA A 206 -1.28 -21.55 -1.82
N ARG A 207 -2.55 -21.19 -2.03
CA ARG A 207 -3.74 -21.89 -1.54
C ARG A 207 -4.70 -22.14 -2.70
N PRO A 208 -4.35 -23.00 -3.65
CA PRO A 208 -5.19 -23.26 -4.81
C PRO A 208 -6.51 -23.91 -4.37
N LEU A 209 -7.64 -23.37 -4.83
CA LEU A 209 -8.97 -23.95 -4.62
C LEU A 209 -9.73 -23.93 -5.96
N VAL A 210 -10.75 -24.78 -6.07
CA VAL A 210 -11.63 -24.82 -7.25
C VAL A 210 -13.09 -24.88 -6.83
N GLY A 211 -13.99 -24.51 -7.73
CA GLY A 211 -15.44 -24.61 -7.53
C GLY A 211 -15.98 -23.62 -6.49
N PRO A 212 -17.11 -23.93 -5.82
CA PRO A 212 -17.73 -23.03 -4.85
C PRO A 212 -16.81 -22.54 -3.71
N PRO A 213 -15.91 -23.36 -3.14
CA PRO A 213 -14.98 -22.89 -2.11
C PRO A 213 -14.01 -21.79 -2.56
N ALA A 214 -13.67 -21.77 -3.84
CA ALA A 214 -12.83 -20.73 -4.44
C ALA A 214 -13.58 -19.41 -4.67
N HIS A 215 -14.90 -19.34 -4.40
CA HIS A 215 -15.68 -18.10 -4.50
C HIS A 215 -15.43 -17.35 -5.82
N ASN A 216 -15.55 -18.12 -6.91
CA ASN A 216 -15.15 -17.74 -8.26
C ASN A 216 -15.60 -16.35 -8.73
N ASN A 217 -16.75 -15.86 -8.27
CA ASN A 217 -17.30 -14.58 -8.72
C ASN A 217 -17.49 -13.59 -7.57
N ARG A 218 -16.88 -13.86 -6.39
CA ARG A 218 -17.00 -12.97 -5.24
C ARG A 218 -15.68 -12.34 -4.83
N THR A 219 -15.78 -11.08 -4.44
CA THR A 219 -14.70 -10.31 -3.82
C THR A 219 -15.21 -9.72 -2.51
N TYR A 220 -14.32 -9.56 -1.55
CA TYR A 220 -14.62 -9.02 -0.23
C TYR A 220 -13.67 -7.87 0.06
N SER A 221 -14.20 -6.72 0.47
CA SER A 221 -13.42 -5.52 0.73
C SER A 221 -13.77 -4.94 2.10
N LEU A 222 -12.77 -4.64 2.90
CA LEU A 222 -12.90 -3.86 4.13
C LEU A 222 -12.28 -2.48 3.91
N VAL A 223 -12.99 -1.43 4.28
CA VAL A 223 -12.51 -0.05 4.20
C VAL A 223 -12.77 0.68 5.52
N ALA A 224 -11.83 1.51 5.97
CA ALA A 224 -12.02 2.44 7.08
C ALA A 224 -11.40 3.82 6.74
N PRO A 225 -12.03 4.95 7.11
CA PRO A 225 -13.19 5.08 7.98
C PRO A 225 -14.52 4.68 7.31
N SER A 226 -15.62 4.65 8.06
CA SER A 226 -16.92 4.22 7.53
C SER A 226 -17.62 5.21 6.59
N ASN A 227 -16.98 6.36 6.31
CA ASN A 227 -17.46 7.34 5.35
C ASN A 227 -17.15 6.93 3.89
N PHE A 228 -16.97 5.64 3.63
CA PHE A 228 -16.70 5.10 2.31
C PHE A 228 -17.99 4.63 1.63
N VAL A 229 -18.11 4.89 0.33
CA VAL A 229 -19.21 4.42 -0.51
C VAL A 229 -18.65 3.47 -1.56
N PHE A 230 -19.07 2.20 -1.48
CA PHE A 230 -18.76 1.22 -2.52
C PHE A 230 -19.50 1.55 -3.81
N GLY A 231 -18.82 1.35 -4.94
CA GLY A 231 -19.41 1.55 -6.25
C GLY A 231 -18.38 1.93 -7.31
N PRO A 232 -18.85 2.28 -8.52
CA PRO A 232 -17.99 2.80 -9.57
C PRO A 232 -17.19 4.00 -9.06
N SER A 233 -15.92 4.06 -9.45
CA SER A 233 -15.05 5.18 -9.13
C SER A 233 -14.21 5.53 -10.35
N SER A 234 -13.05 6.17 -10.18
CA SER A 234 -12.09 6.31 -11.26
C SER A 234 -10.84 5.52 -10.93
N VAL A 235 -10.45 4.60 -11.80
CA VAL A 235 -9.11 4.01 -11.72
C VAL A 235 -8.06 5.05 -12.14
N PRO A 236 -6.88 5.07 -11.48
CA PRO A 236 -5.76 5.85 -11.96
C PRO A 236 -5.40 5.45 -13.41
N SER A 237 -5.50 6.40 -14.32
CA SER A 237 -5.08 6.28 -15.72
C SER A 237 -4.65 7.66 -16.23
N GLY A 238 -3.75 7.71 -17.22
CA GLY A 238 -3.26 8.95 -17.82
C GLY A 238 -1.77 8.97 -18.18
N SER A 239 -1.32 10.15 -18.61
CA SER A 239 0.03 10.47 -19.10
C SER A 239 0.71 11.48 -18.17
N PRO A 240 2.05 11.63 -18.18
CA PRO A 240 3.08 10.64 -17.86
C PRO A 240 3.16 10.32 -16.36
N LEU A 241 3.87 9.25 -15.98
CA LEU A 241 4.30 9.01 -14.59
C LEU A 241 5.35 10.06 -14.19
N VAL A 242 5.11 10.81 -13.10
CA VAL A 242 6.00 11.92 -12.70
C VAL A 242 6.45 11.81 -11.26
N GLY A 243 7.77 11.82 -11.06
CA GLY A 243 8.39 12.01 -9.74
C GLY A 243 8.27 10.78 -8.86
N GLU A 244 8.62 9.60 -9.39
CA GLU A 244 8.28 8.30 -8.83
C GLU A 244 9.51 7.44 -8.54
N SER A 245 9.33 6.40 -7.71
CA SER A 245 10.43 5.55 -7.28
C SER A 245 10.06 4.07 -7.17
N VAL A 246 11.08 3.24 -7.35
CA VAL A 246 11.03 1.81 -7.08
C VAL A 246 12.01 1.52 -5.96
N ARG A 247 11.49 1.05 -4.83
CA ARG A 247 12.31 0.65 -3.70
C ARG A 247 12.48 -0.86 -3.68
N SER A 248 13.73 -1.28 -3.59
CA SER A 248 14.09 -2.69 -3.63
C SER A 248 14.80 -3.15 -2.37
N ALA A 249 14.45 -4.36 -1.94
CA ALA A 249 15.04 -5.06 -0.83
C ALA A 249 15.43 -6.49 -1.24
N ALA A 250 16.50 -7.01 -0.65
CA ALA A 250 16.81 -8.43 -0.72
C ALA A 250 16.46 -9.10 0.60
N LEU A 251 15.90 -10.29 0.47
CA LEU A 251 15.64 -11.20 1.55
C LEU A 251 16.55 -12.42 1.34
N ASN A 252 17.57 -12.56 2.19
CA ASN A 252 18.36 -13.78 2.22
C ASN A 252 17.79 -14.70 3.31
N LEU A 253 17.30 -15.88 2.93
CA LEU A 253 16.77 -16.89 3.86
C LEU A 253 17.71 -18.09 4.08
N THR A 254 18.82 -18.17 3.34
CA THR A 254 19.60 -19.42 3.22
C THR A 254 20.78 -19.49 4.18
N THR A 255 21.43 -18.37 4.49
CA THR A 255 22.65 -18.37 5.33
C THR A 255 22.50 -17.59 6.63
N SER A 256 21.62 -16.60 6.65
CA SER A 256 21.11 -15.89 7.82
C SER A 256 19.91 -15.08 7.34
N PRO A 257 18.73 -15.11 8.02
CA PRO A 257 17.61 -14.25 7.68
C PRO A 257 18.05 -12.79 7.76
N ALA A 258 18.47 -12.26 6.63
CA ALA A 258 18.99 -10.91 6.49
C ALA A 258 18.10 -10.19 5.49
N TYR A 259 17.43 -9.17 6.00
CA TYR A 259 16.65 -8.26 5.22
C TYR A 259 17.43 -6.97 5.05
N GLN A 260 17.67 -6.56 3.81
CA GLN A 260 18.36 -5.30 3.52
C GLN A 260 17.60 -4.54 2.45
N CYS A 261 17.28 -3.29 2.75
CA CYS A 261 16.83 -2.33 1.74
C CYS A 261 18.05 -1.79 1.00
N PHE A 262 18.04 -1.89 -0.33
CA PHE A 262 19.19 -1.51 -1.17
C PHE A 262 19.11 -0.07 -1.65
N GLY A 263 17.92 0.51 -1.75
CA GLY A 263 17.72 1.91 -2.12
C GLY A 263 16.56 2.09 -3.09
N GLU A 264 16.49 3.27 -3.70
CA GLU A 264 15.42 3.67 -4.64
C GLU A 264 15.96 3.95 -6.03
N ALA A 265 15.34 3.36 -7.05
CA ALA A 265 15.54 3.74 -8.45
C ALA A 265 14.48 4.78 -8.83
N HIS A 266 14.87 5.81 -9.58
CA HIS A 266 13.94 6.86 -10.00
C HIS A 266 13.23 6.42 -11.28
N VAL A 267 11.90 6.52 -11.31
CA VAL A 267 11.11 6.34 -12.53
C VAL A 267 11.28 7.61 -13.37
N ALA A 268 11.84 7.47 -14.57
CA ALA A 268 12.07 8.56 -15.49
C ALA A 268 10.82 8.86 -16.35
N ILE A 269 10.76 10.09 -16.85
CA ILE A 269 9.59 10.74 -17.48
C ILE A 269 9.29 10.14 -18.87
N PHE A 270 8.80 8.90 -18.94
CA PHE A 270 8.14 8.31 -20.13
C PHE A 270 7.12 7.23 -19.75
N GLY A 271 6.84 7.05 -18.45
CA GLY A 271 5.91 6.03 -18.04
C GLY A 271 4.46 6.39 -18.32
N THR A 272 3.62 5.41 -18.64
CA THR A 272 2.19 5.58 -18.89
C THR A 272 1.39 4.49 -18.21
N VAL A 273 0.24 4.85 -17.63
CA VAL A 273 -0.78 3.89 -17.19
C VAL A 273 -1.96 4.03 -18.14
N GLN A 274 -2.15 3.02 -18.98
CA GLN A 274 -3.20 3.03 -20.00
C GLN A 274 -4.32 2.08 -19.59
N ASP A 275 -5.55 2.60 -19.60
CA ASP A 275 -6.77 1.80 -19.45
C ASP A 275 -7.21 1.32 -20.83
N ASN A 276 -7.21 0.00 -21.03
CA ASN A 276 -7.45 -0.60 -22.34
C ASN A 276 -8.88 -1.07 -22.52
N SER A 277 -9.46 -1.70 -21.50
CA SER A 277 -10.83 -2.21 -21.57
C SER A 277 -11.42 -2.47 -20.20
N GLN A 278 -12.73 -2.34 -20.13
CA GLN A 278 -13.52 -2.66 -18.97
C GLN A 278 -14.17 -4.02 -19.12
N THR A 279 -14.04 -4.85 -18.09
CA THR A 279 -14.64 -6.18 -18.02
C THR A 279 -15.19 -6.39 -16.63
N CYS A 280 -16.25 -7.18 -16.51
CA CYS A 280 -16.52 -7.79 -15.22
C CYS A 280 -15.71 -9.07 -15.12
N TYR A 281 -14.88 -9.17 -14.07
CA TYR A 281 -13.95 -10.28 -13.88
C TYR A 281 -14.58 -11.32 -12.95
N GLY A 282 -14.66 -12.57 -13.44
CA GLY A 282 -15.15 -13.71 -12.69
C GLY A 282 -14.56 -15.00 -13.28
N CYS A 283 -14.41 -16.02 -12.44
CA CYS A 283 -13.82 -17.29 -12.86
C CYS A 283 -14.86 -18.27 -13.45
N GLY A 284 -16.10 -17.83 -13.58
CA GLY A 284 -17.19 -18.51 -14.28
C GLY A 284 -17.85 -17.59 -15.31
N PRO A 285 -18.94 -18.05 -15.96
CA PRO A 285 -19.77 -17.20 -16.80
C PRO A 285 -20.23 -16.00 -15.98
N VAL A 286 -19.88 -14.79 -16.44
CA VAL A 286 -20.32 -13.56 -15.81
C VAL A 286 -21.70 -13.23 -16.35
N ILE A 287 -22.69 -13.21 -15.47
CA ILE A 287 -24.10 -12.98 -15.84
C ILE A 287 -24.49 -11.50 -15.67
N GLY A 288 -23.62 -10.68 -15.05
CA GLY A 288 -23.87 -9.27 -14.74
C GLY A 288 -23.17 -8.25 -15.66
N VAL A 289 -23.74 -7.03 -15.71
CA VAL A 289 -23.18 -5.82 -16.35
C VAL A 289 -22.89 -4.71 -15.32
N GLY A 290 -22.68 -5.08 -14.06
CA GLY A 290 -22.55 -4.14 -12.94
C GLY A 290 -21.12 -3.72 -12.60
N ALA A 291 -21.00 -2.75 -11.68
CA ALA A 291 -19.75 -2.32 -11.06
C ALA A 291 -19.57 -2.93 -9.64
N PRO A 292 -18.38 -3.42 -9.26
CA PRO A 292 -17.07 -2.90 -9.64
C PRO A 292 -16.55 -3.36 -11.00
N ILE A 293 -16.23 -2.37 -11.83
CA ILE A 293 -15.68 -2.62 -13.15
C ILE A 293 -14.21 -2.97 -12.95
N TRP A 294 -13.78 -4.07 -13.55
CA TRP A 294 -12.36 -4.38 -13.66
C TRP A 294 -11.82 -3.72 -14.93
N HIS A 295 -10.70 -3.05 -14.79
CA HIS A 295 -10.01 -2.35 -15.86
C HIS A 295 -8.79 -3.18 -16.22
N ASN A 296 -8.73 -3.65 -17.46
CA ASN A 296 -7.51 -4.20 -18.02
C ASN A 296 -6.60 -3.02 -18.33
N GLN A 297 -5.52 -2.90 -17.58
CA GLN A 297 -4.57 -1.80 -17.69
C GLN A 297 -3.20 -2.32 -18.12
N GLU A 298 -2.40 -1.45 -18.70
CA GLU A 298 -0.98 -1.68 -18.94
C GLU A 298 -0.16 -0.54 -18.34
N ILE A 299 1.03 -0.88 -17.84
CA ILE A 299 2.01 0.08 -17.36
C ILE A 299 3.30 -0.13 -18.15
N HIS A 300 3.83 0.96 -18.70
CA HIS A 300 5.11 1.00 -19.39
C HIS A 300 5.94 2.14 -18.80
N GLY A 301 7.26 2.04 -18.83
CA GLY A 301 8.14 3.14 -18.44
C GLY A 301 9.61 2.75 -18.39
N GLY A 302 10.43 3.58 -17.75
CA GLY A 302 11.83 3.27 -17.49
C GLY A 302 12.31 3.82 -16.16
N VAL A 303 13.20 3.09 -15.49
CA VAL A 303 13.90 3.54 -14.29
C VAL A 303 15.35 3.91 -14.60
N SER A 304 15.93 4.78 -13.78
CA SER A 304 17.35 5.11 -13.84
C SER A 304 17.97 5.12 -12.45
N CYS A 305 19.24 4.72 -12.38
CA CYS A 305 20.08 4.78 -11.19
C CYS A 305 21.28 5.74 -11.33
N GLY A 306 21.08 6.89 -11.95
CA GLY A 306 22.12 7.88 -12.22
C GLY A 306 21.62 9.07 -13.03
N PRO A 307 22.51 9.89 -13.64
CA PRO A 307 22.08 10.88 -14.63
C PRO A 307 21.22 10.18 -15.69
N LEU A 308 20.12 10.83 -16.10
CA LEU A 308 18.97 10.32 -16.89
C LEU A 308 19.28 9.65 -18.25
N THR A 309 20.54 9.33 -18.56
CA THR A 309 21.00 8.84 -19.87
C THR A 309 20.87 7.33 -20.07
N VAL A 310 20.80 6.53 -19.01
CA VAL A 310 20.55 5.07 -19.13
C VAL A 310 19.25 4.73 -18.42
N LEU A 311 18.23 4.41 -19.23
CA LEU A 311 16.91 3.98 -18.77
C LEU A 311 16.79 2.47 -18.93
N LEU A 312 16.48 1.77 -17.86
CA LEU A 312 16.06 0.37 -17.91
C LEU A 312 14.53 0.32 -18.01
N PRO A 313 13.97 -0.33 -19.04
CA PRO A 313 12.53 -0.38 -19.23
C PRO A 313 11.85 -1.24 -18.16
N PHE A 314 10.58 -0.93 -17.92
CA PHE A 314 9.67 -1.81 -17.19
C PHE A 314 8.31 -1.81 -17.88
N ASP A 315 7.66 -2.98 -17.88
CA ASP A 315 6.40 -3.18 -18.60
C ASP A 315 5.54 -4.23 -17.88
N THR A 316 4.23 -4.03 -17.85
CA THR A 316 3.30 -5.09 -17.46
C THR A 316 3.32 -6.21 -18.51
N THR A 317 3.32 -7.46 -18.06
CA THR A 317 3.45 -8.65 -18.89
C THR A 317 2.09 -9.35 -19.03
N PRO A 318 1.49 -9.39 -20.23
CA PRO A 318 0.24 -10.09 -20.46
C PRO A 318 0.28 -11.57 -20.04
N ILE A 319 -0.74 -11.99 -19.29
CA ILE A 319 -1.03 -13.40 -19.02
C ILE A 319 -2.40 -13.73 -19.64
N PRO A 320 -2.44 -14.45 -20.78
CA PRO A 320 -3.68 -14.80 -21.44
C PRO A 320 -4.68 -15.45 -20.49
N GLY A 321 -5.91 -14.91 -20.46
CA GLY A 321 -7.01 -15.43 -19.64
C GLY A 321 -7.01 -14.98 -18.17
N VAL A 322 -5.98 -14.26 -17.70
CA VAL A 322 -5.92 -13.74 -16.31
C VAL A 322 -5.67 -12.23 -16.32
N PHE A 323 -4.59 -11.79 -16.98
CA PHE A 323 -4.21 -10.39 -17.12
C PHE A 323 -3.94 -10.08 -18.60
N PRO A 324 -4.98 -9.90 -19.44
CA PRO A 324 -4.79 -9.80 -20.89
C PRO A 324 -3.90 -8.63 -21.31
N THR A 325 -3.76 -7.60 -20.48
CA THR A 325 -2.88 -6.42 -20.68
C THR A 325 -1.72 -6.38 -19.67
N GLY A 326 -1.59 -7.42 -18.85
CA GLY A 326 -0.56 -7.57 -17.82
C GLY A 326 -0.89 -6.94 -16.47
N MET A 327 -1.90 -6.09 -16.39
CA MET A 327 -2.48 -5.62 -15.14
C MET A 327 -4.01 -5.57 -15.21
N VAL A 328 -4.66 -5.84 -14.08
CA VAL A 328 -6.08 -5.58 -13.86
C VAL A 328 -6.24 -4.69 -12.64
N SER A 329 -7.17 -3.74 -12.71
CA SER A 329 -7.53 -2.84 -11.61
C SER A 329 -9.00 -2.97 -11.30
N MET A 330 -9.34 -3.32 -10.06
CA MET A 330 -10.73 -3.37 -9.60
C MET A 330 -11.07 -2.05 -8.90
N GLU A 331 -12.09 -1.35 -9.39
CA GLU A 331 -12.66 -0.23 -8.65
C GLU A 331 -13.30 -0.73 -7.35
N ILE A 332 -13.12 -0.01 -6.24
CA ILE A 332 -13.77 -0.37 -4.98
C ILE A 332 -14.86 0.65 -4.63
N GLY A 333 -14.52 1.94 -4.75
CA GLY A 333 -15.41 3.04 -4.38
C GLY A 333 -14.63 4.27 -3.96
N SER A 334 -15.26 5.15 -3.18
CA SER A 334 -14.64 6.41 -2.76
C SER A 334 -15.07 6.86 -1.37
N TYR A 335 -14.18 7.59 -0.70
CA TYR A 335 -14.47 8.25 0.56
C TYR A 335 -15.29 9.52 0.32
N VAL A 336 -16.45 9.59 0.95
CA VAL A 336 -17.34 10.75 0.90
C VAL A 336 -17.26 11.53 2.21
N GLY A 337 -17.50 12.83 2.15
CA GLY A 337 -17.46 13.66 3.36
C GLY A 337 -17.89 15.09 3.06
N ILE A 338 -18.55 15.72 4.03
CA ILE A 338 -18.97 17.13 3.92
C ILE A 338 -17.76 18.06 4.10
N ASN A 339 -16.80 17.66 4.94
CA ASN A 339 -15.57 18.39 5.15
C ASN A 339 -14.51 17.91 4.13
N PRO A 340 -14.12 18.73 3.14
CA PRO A 340 -13.07 18.37 2.20
C PRO A 340 -11.69 18.21 2.86
N ASP A 341 -11.48 18.75 4.07
CA ASP A 341 -10.22 18.61 4.83
C ASP A 341 -10.19 17.35 5.71
N ALA A 342 -11.30 16.61 5.82
CA ALA A 342 -11.30 15.35 6.56
C ALA A 342 -10.48 14.30 5.80
N PHE A 343 -9.53 13.66 6.46
CA PHE A 343 -8.83 12.52 5.88
C PHE A 343 -9.72 11.27 5.97
N PRO A 344 -9.85 10.43 4.92
CA PRO A 344 -9.31 10.54 3.55
C PRO A 344 -10.37 10.99 2.51
N THR A 345 -11.25 11.94 2.85
CA THR A 345 -12.39 12.37 2.02
C THR A 345 -11.97 12.79 0.60
N GLY A 346 -12.79 12.44 -0.38
CA GLY A 346 -12.59 12.78 -1.79
C GLY A 346 -11.69 11.82 -2.55
N ARG A 347 -11.20 10.75 -1.89
CA ARG A 347 -10.36 9.76 -2.54
C ARG A 347 -11.11 8.56 -3.06
N SER A 348 -10.79 8.13 -4.28
CA SER A 348 -11.20 6.81 -4.78
C SER A 348 -10.14 5.77 -4.48
N ILE A 349 -10.55 4.52 -4.31
CA ILE A 349 -9.64 3.39 -4.15
C ILE A 349 -9.88 2.39 -5.28
N SER A 350 -8.79 1.96 -5.90
CA SER A 350 -8.77 0.76 -6.74
C SER A 350 -7.72 -0.22 -6.24
N LEU A 351 -7.84 -1.47 -6.67
CA LEU A 351 -6.94 -2.55 -6.29
C LEU A 351 -6.33 -3.16 -7.55
N ASN A 352 -5.01 -3.20 -7.60
CA ASN A 352 -4.27 -3.62 -8.77
C ASN A 352 -3.68 -5.02 -8.58
N TYR A 353 -3.70 -5.83 -9.63
CA TYR A 353 -2.98 -7.10 -9.73
C TYR A 353 -2.36 -7.24 -11.10
N GLY A 354 -1.22 -7.90 -11.18
CA GLY A 354 -0.63 -8.19 -12.47
C GLY A 354 0.71 -8.86 -12.39
N VAL A 355 1.40 -8.86 -13.53
CA VAL A 355 2.79 -9.27 -13.64
C VAL A 355 3.58 -8.16 -14.29
N MET A 356 4.72 -7.83 -13.72
CA MET A 356 5.60 -6.79 -14.22
C MET A 356 6.95 -7.39 -14.59
N HIS A 357 7.44 -7.00 -15.76
CA HIS A 357 8.82 -7.17 -16.18
C HIS A 357 9.62 -5.94 -15.75
N TYR A 358 10.65 -6.14 -14.95
CA TYR A 358 11.52 -5.11 -14.40
C TYR A 358 12.91 -5.66 -14.13
N VAL A 359 13.92 -5.01 -14.69
CA VAL A 359 15.31 -5.28 -14.35
C VAL A 359 15.75 -4.30 -13.28
N ASP A 360 16.07 -4.83 -12.10
CA ASP A 360 16.45 -4.05 -10.94
C ASP A 360 17.93 -3.61 -11.01
N ASN A 361 18.16 -2.31 -11.12
CA ASN A 361 19.51 -1.75 -11.14
C ASN A 361 20.26 -1.94 -9.81
N CYS A 362 19.54 -1.98 -8.69
CA CYS A 362 20.13 -2.17 -7.37
C CYS A 362 20.31 -3.64 -7.03
N LEU A 363 19.62 -4.54 -7.74
CA LEU A 363 19.71 -5.98 -7.61
C LEU A 363 19.85 -6.64 -9.00
N PRO A 364 21.01 -6.51 -9.68
CA PRO A 364 21.17 -6.91 -11.09
C PRO A 364 21.02 -8.42 -11.35
N ASN A 365 21.07 -9.25 -10.31
CA ASN A 365 20.87 -10.70 -10.40
C ASN A 365 19.46 -11.14 -10.02
N ASP A 366 18.55 -10.20 -9.81
CA ASP A 366 17.17 -10.52 -9.44
C ASP A 366 16.37 -11.04 -10.64
N PHE A 367 15.37 -11.87 -10.36
CA PHE A 367 14.51 -12.37 -11.42
C PHE A 367 13.68 -11.21 -12.00
N PRO A 368 13.66 -11.03 -13.33
CA PRO A 368 13.14 -9.80 -13.92
C PRO A 368 11.62 -9.79 -14.01
N PHE A 369 10.91 -10.84 -13.61
CA PHE A 369 9.45 -10.86 -13.57
C PHE A 369 8.97 -11.03 -12.14
N PHE A 370 7.93 -10.31 -11.75
CA PHE A 370 7.28 -10.55 -10.47
C PHE A 370 5.77 -10.38 -10.58
N VAL A 371 5.05 -11.23 -9.86
CA VAL A 371 3.63 -11.04 -9.59
C VAL A 371 3.51 -9.91 -8.58
N PHE A 372 2.56 -9.00 -8.80
CA PHE A 372 2.32 -7.90 -7.90
C PHE A 372 0.85 -7.76 -7.51
N THR A 373 0.65 -7.14 -6.35
CA THR A 373 -0.60 -6.55 -5.93
C THR A 373 -0.34 -5.09 -5.56
N GLY A 374 -1.34 -4.25 -5.60
CA GLY A 374 -1.17 -2.84 -5.31
C GLY A 374 -2.47 -2.11 -5.11
N VAL A 375 -2.40 -0.83 -4.82
CA VAL A 375 -3.56 0.02 -4.61
C VAL A 375 -3.44 1.25 -5.50
N GLY A 376 -4.53 1.58 -6.16
CA GLY A 376 -4.69 2.84 -6.85
C GLY A 376 -5.44 3.81 -5.96
N HIS A 377 -5.07 5.09 -6.00
CA HIS A 377 -5.90 6.13 -5.41
C HIS A 377 -6.06 7.31 -6.35
N THR A 378 -7.22 7.94 -6.31
CA THR A 378 -7.46 9.25 -6.94
C THR A 378 -7.82 10.23 -5.84
N GLY A 379 -7.49 11.51 -6.00
CA GLY A 379 -7.71 12.56 -5.01
C GLY A 379 -6.51 12.82 -4.08
N GLY A 380 -6.07 14.07 -4.02
CA GLY A 380 -4.92 14.51 -3.23
C GLY A 380 -4.12 15.56 -4.00
N SER A 381 -3.45 16.46 -3.28
CA SER A 381 -2.39 17.31 -3.85
C SER A 381 -1.09 16.79 -3.29
N PRO A 382 -0.10 16.39 -4.09
CA PRO A 382 1.21 16.06 -3.59
C PRO A 382 1.91 17.37 -3.26
N ALA A 383 2.45 17.51 -2.06
CA ALA A 383 3.66 18.30 -1.96
C ALA A 383 4.82 17.42 -2.44
N ILE A 384 5.62 18.06 -3.28
CA ILE A 384 6.87 17.63 -3.90
C ILE A 384 7.50 16.48 -3.10
N LEU A 385 7.37 15.26 -3.64
CA LEU A 385 7.89 14.03 -3.04
C LEU A 385 9.42 14.03 -2.95
N PHE A 386 10.10 14.83 -3.78
CA PHE A 386 11.56 14.78 -3.95
C PHE A 386 12.17 16.19 -4.06
N GLY A 387 12.78 16.68 -2.97
CA GLY A 387 13.67 17.84 -2.96
C GLY A 387 13.02 19.20 -3.28
N PRO A 388 13.78 20.31 -3.22
CA PRO A 388 13.21 21.66 -3.27
C PRO A 388 12.80 22.14 -4.68
N ASN A 389 12.60 21.25 -5.65
CA ASN A 389 12.36 21.65 -7.04
C ASN A 389 10.87 21.99 -7.26
N PRO A 390 10.49 23.27 -7.46
CA PRO A 390 9.13 23.75 -7.24
C PRO A 390 8.22 23.71 -8.48
N SER A 391 8.39 22.76 -9.41
CA SER A 391 7.65 22.79 -10.68
C SER A 391 6.92 21.52 -11.09
N ALA A 392 6.83 20.49 -10.23
CA ALA A 392 5.96 19.36 -10.53
C ALA A 392 4.50 19.78 -10.32
N ALA A 393 3.66 19.63 -11.36
CA ALA A 393 2.23 19.87 -11.26
C ALA A 393 1.61 19.03 -10.12
N PRO A 394 0.56 19.51 -9.44
CA PRO A 394 -0.11 18.73 -8.41
C PRO A 394 -0.64 17.44 -9.02
N VAL A 395 -0.11 16.31 -8.55
CA VAL A 395 -0.51 14.98 -9.00
C VAL A 395 -1.60 14.40 -8.13
N SER A 396 -2.71 14.04 -8.78
CA SER A 396 -3.96 13.69 -8.09
C SER A 396 -4.25 12.21 -8.09
N LYS A 397 -3.36 11.37 -8.60
CA LYS A 397 -3.61 9.94 -8.79
C LYS A 397 -2.34 9.15 -8.56
N PHE A 398 -2.43 8.03 -7.87
CA PHE A 398 -1.27 7.19 -7.58
C PHE A 398 -1.59 5.72 -7.79
N VAL A 399 -0.58 4.94 -8.15
CA VAL A 399 -0.61 3.49 -8.33
C VAL A 399 0.58 2.91 -7.59
N ASP A 400 0.32 2.27 -6.46
CA ASP A 400 1.38 1.78 -5.59
C ASP A 400 1.37 0.25 -5.60
N LEU A 401 2.47 -0.39 -6.00
CA LEU A 401 2.54 -1.85 -6.23
C LEU A 401 3.58 -2.49 -5.33
N GLN A 402 3.37 -3.74 -4.92
CA GLN A 402 4.34 -4.54 -4.19
C GLN A 402 4.50 -5.94 -4.79
N SER A 403 5.73 -6.46 -4.77
CA SER A 403 5.99 -7.82 -5.23
C SER A 403 5.39 -8.86 -4.27
N MET A 404 4.86 -9.93 -4.85
CA MET A 404 4.28 -11.07 -4.14
C MET A 404 5.28 -12.23 -4.12
N GLU A 405 6.27 -12.17 -3.24
CA GLU A 405 7.28 -13.22 -3.10
C GLU A 405 7.08 -14.05 -1.82
N LEU A 406 7.00 -15.38 -1.98
CA LEU A 406 6.94 -16.30 -0.84
C LEU A 406 8.35 -16.65 -0.37
N PRO A 407 8.61 -16.62 0.95
CA PRO A 407 9.84 -17.15 1.51
C PRO A 407 9.85 -18.68 1.42
N SER A 408 10.46 -19.26 0.38
CA SER A 408 10.85 -20.68 0.44
C SER A 408 12.21 -20.91 -0.19
N SER A 409 13.06 -21.64 0.55
CA SER A 409 14.39 -22.08 0.13
C SER A 409 14.42 -23.46 -0.53
N SER A 410 13.26 -24.11 -0.70
CA SER A 410 13.17 -25.54 -1.04
C SER A 410 12.53 -25.87 -2.39
N GLY A 411 12.35 -24.90 -3.29
CA GLY A 411 11.91 -25.16 -4.68
C GLY A 411 10.55 -25.84 -4.85
N LEU A 412 9.74 -25.92 -3.78
CA LEU A 412 8.41 -26.54 -3.76
C LEU A 412 7.27 -25.52 -3.65
N PHE A 413 7.60 -24.26 -3.35
CA PHE A 413 6.67 -23.13 -3.42
C PHE A 413 7.24 -22.09 -4.38
N GLY A 414 6.61 -21.97 -5.55
CA GLY A 414 6.88 -20.90 -6.50
C GLY A 414 6.21 -19.58 -6.08
N PRO A 415 6.51 -18.46 -6.76
CA PRO A 415 5.75 -17.21 -6.60
C PRO A 415 4.26 -17.47 -6.83
N GLY A 416 3.39 -16.94 -5.96
CA GLY A 416 1.96 -17.21 -6.02
C GLY A 416 1.08 -16.25 -5.22
N ILE A 417 -0.14 -16.02 -5.70
CA ILE A 417 -1.14 -15.18 -5.01
C ILE A 417 -1.70 -15.93 -3.79
N GLY A 418 -2.20 -15.25 -2.74
CA GLY A 418 -3.03 -15.91 -1.72
C GLY A 418 -2.32 -16.53 -0.51
N ALA A 419 -1.08 -16.13 -0.21
CA ALA A 419 -0.44 -16.38 1.08
C ALA A 419 0.33 -15.15 1.56
N LEU A 420 0.64 -15.09 2.86
CA LEU A 420 1.54 -14.09 3.41
C LEU A 420 2.86 -14.05 2.60
N PHE A 421 3.11 -12.91 1.95
CA PHE A 421 4.29 -12.71 1.12
C PHE A 421 5.18 -11.64 1.72
N LEU A 422 6.50 -11.79 1.55
CA LEU A 422 7.49 -10.79 1.94
C LEU A 422 7.78 -9.94 0.71
N PRO A 423 7.27 -8.69 0.65
CA PRO A 423 7.50 -7.84 -0.50
C PRO A 423 8.96 -7.41 -0.56
N ARG A 424 9.60 -7.67 -1.68
CA ARG A 424 10.96 -7.21 -1.97
C ARG A 424 10.97 -5.89 -2.70
N LYS A 425 9.99 -5.66 -3.58
CA LYS A 425 9.87 -4.41 -4.34
C LYS A 425 8.60 -3.68 -3.95
N VAL A 426 8.70 -2.36 -3.87
CA VAL A 426 7.57 -1.43 -3.80
C VAL A 426 7.74 -0.39 -4.88
N TRP A 427 6.68 -0.13 -5.60
CA TRP A 427 6.59 0.87 -6.64
C TRP A 427 5.65 1.94 -6.15
N SER A 428 6.12 3.17 -6.12
CA SER A 428 5.28 4.35 -6.02
C SER A 428 5.17 4.87 -7.43
N LEU A 429 3.95 4.91 -7.99
CA LEU A 429 3.70 5.50 -9.31
C LEU A 429 2.63 6.59 -9.23
N ASN A 430 2.71 7.59 -10.10
CA ASN A 430 1.88 8.80 -10.03
C ASN A 430 1.55 9.31 -11.42
N PRO A 431 0.47 8.78 -12.02
CA PRO A 431 -0.03 9.27 -13.30
C PRO A 431 -0.64 10.66 -13.17
N GLN A 432 -0.36 11.56 -14.13
CA GLN A 432 -1.03 12.86 -14.21
C GLN A 432 -2.43 12.75 -14.84
#